data_AF-A0A937VXB8-F1
#
_entry.id   AF-A0A937VXB8-F1
#
_cell.length_a   1.000
_cell.length_b   1.000
_cell.length_c   1.000
_cell.angle_alpha   90.00
_cell.angle_beta   90.00
_cell.angle_gamma   90.00
#
_symmetry.space_group_name_H-M   'P 1'
#
loop_
_entity.id
_entity.type
_entity.pdbx_description
1 polymer ?
#
loop_
_entity_poly.entity_id
_entity_poly.type
_entity_poly.pdbx_seq_one_letter_code
_entity_poly.pdbx_strand_id
1 'polypeptide(L)' 'MMKTCPLCNSEMPERYNYCYQCGEYVGDTVALKPVVSPEVEAQQHQQERVIHYGCLTLIVVWIVFGLWFFFNMNR' A
#
# COMPACT_ATOMS: atom_id res chain seq x y z
N MET A 1 8.09 -33.60 9.21
CA MET A 1 9.02 -33.57 8.07
C MET A 1 10.30 -32.86 8.51
N MET A 2 11.45 -33.22 7.95
CA MET A 2 12.77 -32.67 8.31
C MET A 2 13.39 -32.04 7.07
N LYS A 3 14.14 -30.95 7.25
CA LYS A 3 14.88 -30.27 6.18
C LYS A 3 16.34 -30.13 6.57
N THR A 4 17.20 -30.00 5.57
CA THR A 4 18.65 -29.91 5.76
C THR A 4 19.11 -28.48 5.50
N CYS A 5 19.99 -27.95 6.36
CA CYS A 5 20.58 -26.64 6.15
C CYS A 5 21.42 -26.62 4.86
N PRO A 6 21.23 -25.67 3.93
CA PRO A 6 22.08 -25.58 2.74
C PRO A 6 23.51 -25.11 3.04
N LEU A 7 23.75 -24.48 4.20
CA LEU A 7 25.06 -23.95 4.57
C LEU A 7 25.92 -24.97 5.34
N CYS A 8 25.35 -25.58 6.38
CA CYS A 8 26.09 -26.48 7.27
C CYS A 8 25.68 -27.96 7.18
N ASN A 9 24.69 -28.28 6.34
CA ASN A 9 24.14 -29.62 6.16
C ASN A 9 23.56 -30.27 7.44
N SER A 10 23.27 -29.47 8.47
CA SER A 10 22.60 -29.96 9.67
C SER A 10 21.13 -30.28 9.38
N GLU A 11 20.69 -31.46 9.79
CA GLU A 11 19.28 -31.86 9.75
C GLU A 11 18.48 -31.14 10.84
N MET A 12 17.35 -30.55 10.46
CA MET A 12 16.50 -29.82 11.39
C MET A 12 15.01 -29.96 11.06
N PRO A 13 14.12 -29.78 12.04
CA PRO A 13 12.68 -29.77 11.79
C PRO A 13 12.28 -28.59 10.89
N GLU A 14 11.30 -28.79 10.00
CA GLU A 14 10.83 -27.75 9.07
C GLU A 14 10.29 -26.48 9.75
N ARG A 15 9.83 -26.60 11.01
CA ARG A 15 9.32 -25.48 11.82
C ARG A 15 10.35 -24.37 12.09
N TYR A 16 11.64 -24.67 11.94
CA TYR A 16 12.69 -23.69 12.21
C TYR A 16 12.93 -22.80 10.99
N ASN A 17 12.81 -21.49 11.21
CA ASN A 17 13.14 -20.49 10.19
C ASN A 17 14.64 -20.20 10.11
N TYR A 18 15.39 -20.55 11.16
CA TYR A 18 16.82 -20.33 11.26
C TYR A 18 17.50 -21.62 11.70
N CYS A 19 18.67 -21.90 11.14
CA CYS A 19 19.46 -23.05 11.54
C CYS A 19 20.02 -22.85 12.96
N TYR A 20 19.76 -23.80 13.85
CA TYR A 20 20.24 -23.74 15.25
C TYR A 20 21.75 -24.03 15.39
N GLN A 21 22.44 -24.44 14.32
CA GLN A 21 23.89 -24.69 14.32
C GLN A 21 24.67 -23.50 13.75
N CYS A 22 24.31 -23.01 12.57
CA CYS A 22 25.06 -21.93 11.89
C CYS A 22 24.36 -20.57 11.88
N GLY A 23 23.08 -20.50 12.27
CA GLY A 23 22.29 -19.25 12.25
C GLY A 23 21.71 -18.86 10.89
N GLU A 24 21.97 -19.63 9.82
CA GLU A 24 21.49 -19.35 8.46
C GLU A 24 19.96 -19.36 8.39
N TYR A 25 19.37 -18.43 7.63
CA TYR A 25 17.94 -18.42 7.39
C TYR A 25 17.57 -19.55 6.42
N VAL A 26 16.71 -20.44 6.87
CA VAL A 26 16.24 -21.64 6.16
C VAL A 26 14.72 -21.73 6.15
N GLY A 27 14.04 -20.69 6.64
CA GLY A 27 12.60 -20.58 6.58
C GLY A 27 12.14 -20.54 5.15
N ASP A 28 11.02 -21.21 4.88
CA ASP A 28 10.30 -20.93 3.66
C ASP A 28 9.89 -19.46 3.75
N THR A 29 10.35 -18.65 2.81
CA THR A 29 9.62 -17.46 2.44
C THR A 29 8.31 -17.97 1.88
N VAL A 30 7.37 -18.32 2.79
CA VAL A 30 5.96 -18.15 2.53
C VAL A 30 5.92 -16.67 2.20
N ALA A 31 6.04 -16.40 0.91
CA ALA A 31 5.88 -15.09 0.35
C ALA A 31 4.61 -14.65 1.04
N LEU A 32 4.75 -13.67 1.92
CA LEU A 32 3.64 -12.86 2.36
C LEU A 32 3.21 -12.19 1.07
N LYS A 33 2.56 -12.95 0.17
CA LYS A 33 1.65 -12.43 -0.81
C LYS A 33 0.72 -11.66 0.10
N PRO A 34 0.76 -10.32 0.08
CA PRO A 34 -0.16 -9.58 0.90
C PRO A 34 -1.52 -10.18 0.56
N VAL A 35 -2.20 -10.70 1.57
CA VAL A 35 -3.60 -11.08 1.43
C VAL A 35 -4.28 -9.75 1.19
N VAL A 36 -4.32 -9.36 -0.08
CA VAL A 36 -5.14 -8.25 -0.57
C VAL A 36 -6.55 -8.75 -0.39
N SER A 37 -7.08 -8.50 0.81
CA SER A 37 -8.48 -8.66 1.10
C SER A 37 -9.23 -7.67 0.19
N PRO A 38 -10.36 -8.06 -0.44
CA PRO A 38 -11.11 -7.23 -1.40
C PRO A 38 -11.59 -5.88 -0.84
N GLU A 39 -11.48 -5.68 0.47
CA GLU A 39 -11.75 -4.42 1.19
C GLU A 39 -10.70 -3.33 0.89
N VAL A 40 -9.44 -3.68 0.62
CA VAL A 40 -8.35 -2.68 0.44
C VAL A 40 -8.37 -2.05 -0.97
N GLU A 41 -8.74 -2.80 -2.00
CA GLU A 41 -8.86 -2.30 -3.38
C GLU A 41 -10.00 -1.28 -3.53
N ALA A 42 -11.12 -1.51 -2.82
CA ALA A 42 -12.26 -0.59 -2.81
C ALA A 42 -11.92 0.77 -2.17
N GLN A 43 -10.99 0.78 -1.21
CA GLN A 43 -10.56 2.00 -0.52
C GLN A 43 -9.59 2.84 -1.37
N GLN A 44 -8.68 2.21 -2.11
CA GLN A 44 -7.73 2.93 -2.97
C GLN A 44 -8.42 3.65 -4.15
N HIS A 45 -9.42 3.03 -4.78
CA HIS A 45 -10.23 3.67 -5.84
C HIS A 45 -11.14 4.81 -5.32
N GLN A 46 -11.43 4.84 -4.03
CA GLN A 46 -12.17 5.94 -3.41
C GLN A 46 -11.26 7.14 -3.14
N GLN A 47 -10.00 6.91 -2.78
CA GLN A 47 -9.06 7.96 -2.40
C GLN A 47 -8.67 8.88 -3.58
N GLU A 48 -8.47 8.35 -4.79
CA GLU A 48 -8.07 9.16 -5.95
C GLU A 48 -9.17 10.10 -6.46
N ARG A 49 -10.44 9.73 -6.25
CA ARG A 49 -11.60 10.52 -6.72
C ARG A 49 -11.83 11.77 -5.87
N VAL A 50 -11.62 11.66 -4.55
CA VAL A 50 -11.87 12.79 -3.62
C VAL A 50 -10.94 13.97 -3.90
N ILE A 51 -9.67 13.72 -4.24
CA ILE A 51 -8.68 14.77 -4.53
C ILE A 51 -9.05 15.53 -5.81
N HIS A 52 -9.46 14.81 -6.86
CA HIS A 52 -9.85 15.42 -8.13
C HIS A 52 -11.11 16.29 -8.01
N TYR A 53 -12.16 15.80 -7.34
CA TYR A 53 -13.39 16.57 -7.15
C TYR A 53 -13.17 17.78 -6.22
N GLY A 54 -12.32 17.67 -5.20
CA GLY A 54 -11.96 18.79 -4.34
C GLY A 54 -11.25 19.93 -5.09
N CYS A 55 -10.31 19.60 -5.99
CA CYS A 55 -9.63 20.61 -6.78
C CYS A 55 -10.57 21.31 -7.78
N LEU A 56 -11.38 20.54 -8.51
CA LEU A 56 -12.35 21.08 -9.47
C LEU A 56 -13.37 22.01 -8.82
N THR A 57 -13.91 21.63 -7.66
CA THR A 57 -14.88 22.47 -6.92
C THR A 57 -14.27 23.80 -6.47
N LEU A 58 -13.04 23.79 -5.96
CA LEU A 58 -12.34 25.03 -5.60
C LEU A 58 -12.15 25.94 -6.83
N ILE A 59 -11.68 25.41 -7.95
CA ILE A 59 -11.49 26.19 -9.19
C ILE A 59 -12.81 26.85 -9.63
N VAL A 60 -13.91 26.10 -9.63
CA VAL A 60 -15.23 26.62 -10.02
C VAL A 60 -15.69 27.73 -9.07
N VAL A 61 -15.53 27.56 -7.76
CA VAL A 61 -15.89 28.60 -6.77
C VAL A 61 -15.07 29.87 -7.00
N TRP A 62 -13.77 29.76 -7.25
CA TRP A 62 -12.90 30.91 -7.52
C TRP A 62 -13.29 31.65 -8.81
N ILE A 63 -13.64 30.93 -9.88
CA ILE A 63 -14.08 31.54 -11.14
C ILE A 63 -15.40 32.28 -10.95
N VAL A 64 -16.40 31.63 -10.32
CA VAL A 64 -17.71 32.25 -10.08
C VAL A 64 -17.59 33.47 -9.17
N PHE A 65 -16.81 33.37 -8.10
CA PHE A 65 -16.55 34.48 -7.18
C PHE A 65 -15.81 35.62 -7.88
N GLY A 66 -14.79 35.31 -8.68
CA GLY A 66 -14.03 36.29 -9.45
C GLY A 66 -14.89 37.01 -10.49
N LEU A 67 -15.73 36.29 -11.23
CA LEU A 67 -16.66 36.86 -12.21
C LEU A 67 -17.71 37.75 -11.54
N TRP A 68 -18.27 37.31 -10.41
CA TRP A 68 -19.20 38.12 -9.62
C TRP A 68 -18.55 39.40 -9.10
N PHE A 69 -17.34 39.29 -8.53
CA PHE A 69 -16.59 40.43 -8.04
C PHE A 69 -16.23 41.40 -9.17
N PHE A 70 -15.77 40.90 -10.31
CA PHE A 70 -15.43 41.73 -11.47
C PHE A 70 -16.66 42.43 -12.05
N PHE A 71 -17.79 41.74 -12.16
CA PHE A 71 -19.04 42.33 -12.65
C PHE A 71 -19.63 43.36 -11.68
N ASN A 72 -19.49 43.12 -10.37
CA ASN A 72 -19.94 44.05 -9.33
C ASN A 72 -19.03 45.29 -9.23
N MET A 73 -17.72 45.11 -9.35
CA MET A 73 -16.72 46.19 -9.27
C MET A 73 -16.67 47.06 -10.54
N ASN A 74 -17.12 46.55 -11.69
CA ASN A 74 -17.16 47.26 -12.97
C ASN A 74 -18.53 47.89 -13.28
N ARG A 75 -19.42 48.00 -12.29
CA ARG A 75 -20.72 48.68 -12.35
C ARG A 75 -20.72 49.88 -11.40
#